data_AF-A0A6J4TRB0-F1
#
_entry.id   AF-A0A6J4TRB0-F1
#
_cell.length_a   1.000
_cell.length_b   1.000
_cell.length_c   1.000
_cell.angle_alpha   90.00
_cell.angle_beta   90.00
_cell.angle_gamma   90.00
#
_symmetry.space_group_name_H-M   'P 1'
#
loop_
_entity.id
_entity.type
_entity.pdbx_description
1 polymer ?
#
loop_
_entity_poly.entity_id
_entity_poly.type
_entity_poly.pdbx_seq_one_letter_code
_entity_poly.pdbx_strand_id
1 'polypeptide(L)'
;MSEDPNRGETNGRRLLRLGGVCAVLGTAANVVASVGHGDLPEAGTRAALGFVAERDTWGLVHLTSIFAVLLWVVAFAALSSSMPRGAAGLLSRFGLVSISVGAAVHVVFFSIDGYALKGAADAWAAAPGSERGSLLRAGDLVLLLQE
;
A
#
# COMPACT_ATOMS: atom_id res chain seq x y z
N MET A 1 -9.27 20.15 40.33
CA MET A 1 -9.06 18.84 39.69
C MET A 1 -7.67 18.90 39.04
N SER A 2 -6.63 18.43 39.73
CA SER A 2 -5.24 18.49 39.23
C SER A 2 -4.99 17.32 38.29
N GLU A 3 -4.61 17.59 37.04
CA GLU A 3 -4.13 16.54 36.13
C GLU A 3 -2.83 15.95 36.69
N ASP A 4 -2.76 14.62 36.78
CA ASP A 4 -1.57 13.89 37.19
C ASP A 4 -0.50 13.99 36.08
N PRO A 5 0.66 14.65 36.33
CA PRO A 5 1.72 14.82 35.32
C PRO A 5 2.27 13.49 34.79
N ASN A 6 2.17 12.42 35.58
CA ASN A 6 2.63 11.07 35.19
C ASN A 6 1.76 10.45 34.08
N ARG A 7 0.52 10.92 33.94
CA ARG A 7 -0.42 10.45 32.89
C ARG A 7 -0.01 10.93 31.49
N GLY A 8 0.59 12.10 31.37
CA GLY A 8 1.08 12.65 30.08
C GLY A 8 2.28 11.88 29.54
N GLU A 9 3.27 11.61 30.40
CA GLU A 9 4.49 10.88 30.01
C GLU A 9 4.22 9.42 29.65
N THR A 10 3.35 8.75 30.40
CA THR A 10 2.97 7.35 30.13
C THR A 10 2.21 7.20 28.81
N ASN A 11 1.34 8.16 28.47
CA ASN A 11 0.62 8.20 27.20
C ASN A 11 1.58 8.46 26.02
N GLY A 12 2.51 9.41 26.15
CA GLY A 12 3.53 9.67 25.12
C GLY A 12 4.41 8.45 24.84
N ARG A 13 4.85 7.74 25.90
CA ARG A 13 5.63 6.50 25.76
C ARG A 13 4.84 5.38 25.08
N ARG A 14 3.55 5.24 25.37
CA ARG A 14 2.68 4.24 24.72
C ARG A 14 2.48 4.55 23.23
N LEU A 15 2.26 5.82 22.89
CA LEU A 15 2.10 6.25 21.50
C LEU A 15 3.36 5.99 20.67
N LEU A 16 4.55 6.30 21.22
CA LEU A 16 5.82 6.00 20.56
C LEU A 16 6.08 4.51 20.39
N ARG A 17 5.72 3.68 21.38
CA ARG A 17 5.80 2.21 21.26
C ARG A 17 4.88 1.69 20.16
N LEU A 18 3.64 2.19 20.10
CA LEU A 18 2.71 1.85 19.04
C LEU A 18 3.28 2.24 17.67
N GLY A 19 3.77 3.48 17.54
CA GLY A 19 4.41 3.95 16.31
C GLY A 19 5.60 3.10 15.87
N GLY A 20 6.46 2.70 16.81
CA GLY A 20 7.58 1.80 16.54
C GLY A 20 7.15 0.41 16.08
N VAL A 21 6.12 -0.17 16.71
CA VAL A 21 5.53 -1.45 16.27
C VAL A 21 4.93 -1.32 14.88
N CYS A 22 4.17 -0.26 14.61
CA CYS A 22 3.61 0.01 13.29
C CYS A 22 4.70 0.18 12.22
N ALA A 23 5.82 0.84 12.54
CA ALA A 23 6.94 0.98 11.61
C ALA A 23 7.53 -0.38 11.23
N VAL A 24 7.80 -1.24 12.21
CA VAL A 24 8.39 -2.57 11.99
C VAL A 24 7.42 -3.48 11.24
N LEU A 25 6.17 -3.57 11.70
CA LEU A 25 5.16 -4.43 11.08
C LEU A 25 4.79 -3.95 9.67
N GLY A 26 4.68 -2.64 9.46
CA GLY A 26 4.49 -2.07 8.13
C GLY A 26 5.62 -2.46 7.18
N THR A 27 6.87 -2.30 7.61
CA THR A 27 8.01 -2.68 6.78
C THR A 27 8.05 -4.17 6.47
N ALA A 28 7.85 -5.02 7.48
CA ALA A 28 7.82 -6.48 7.28
C ALA A 28 6.70 -6.91 6.33
N ALA A 29 5.48 -6.38 6.54
CA ALA A 29 4.33 -6.67 5.68
C ALA A 29 4.55 -6.19 4.25
N ASN A 30 5.16 -5.02 4.04
CA ASN A 30 5.45 -4.54 2.69
C ASN A 30 6.50 -5.40 1.96
N VAL A 31 7.53 -5.89 2.68
CA VAL A 31 8.50 -6.82 2.11
C VAL A 31 7.83 -8.13 1.70
N VAL A 32 6.98 -8.69 2.56
CA VAL A 32 6.22 -9.91 2.25
C VAL A 32 5.30 -9.70 1.04
N ALA A 33 4.58 -8.57 0.99
CA ALA A 33 3.73 -8.22 -0.13
C ALA A 33 4.52 -8.06 -1.44
N SER A 34 5.67 -7.38 -1.40
CA SER A 34 6.54 -7.18 -2.56
C SER A 34 7.09 -8.49 -3.12
N VAL A 35 7.57 -9.38 -2.24
CA VAL A 35 8.02 -10.72 -2.65
C VAL A 35 6.85 -11.55 -3.20
N GLY A 36 5.68 -11.49 -2.56
CA GLY A 36 4.49 -12.23 -2.99
C GLY A 36 3.88 -11.72 -4.30
N HIS A 37 4.04 -10.42 -4.60
CA HIS A 37 3.64 -9.81 -5.85
C HIS A 37 4.49 -10.34 -7.02
N GLY A 38 5.82 -10.33 -6.86
CA GLY A 38 6.77 -10.64 -7.92
C GLY A 38 6.71 -9.64 -9.09
N ASP A 39 7.49 -9.88 -10.14
CA ASP A 39 7.51 -8.98 -11.29
C ASP A 39 6.54 -9.47 -12.38
N LEU A 40 5.74 -8.55 -12.94
CA LEU A 40 4.92 -8.86 -14.10
C LEU A 40 5.81 -9.23 -15.29
N PRO A 41 5.44 -10.24 -16.10
CA PRO A 41 6.25 -10.62 -17.25
C PRO A 41 6.35 -9.50 -18.30
N GLU A 42 7.58 -9.21 -18.76
CA GLU A 42 7.86 -8.27 -19.87
C GLU A 42 7.52 -8.84 -21.27
N ALA A 43 6.49 -9.67 -21.37
CA ALA A 43 6.05 -10.31 -22.61
C ALA A 43 4.71 -9.74 -23.13
N GLY A 44 4.35 -8.54 -22.66
CA GLY A 44 3.13 -7.81 -23.01
C GLY A 44 1.90 -8.25 -22.22
N THR A 45 0.79 -7.54 -22.46
CA THR A 45 -0.45 -7.62 -21.67
C THR A 45 -1.01 -9.02 -21.55
N ARG A 46 -0.91 -9.85 -22.59
CA ARG A 46 -1.37 -11.24 -22.52
C ARG A 46 -0.64 -12.04 -21.44
N ALA A 47 0.68 -11.88 -21.36
CA ALA A 47 1.48 -12.59 -20.38
C ALA A 47 1.21 -12.05 -18.97
N ALA A 48 1.05 -10.74 -18.83
CA ALA A 48 0.66 -10.11 -17.56
C ALA A 48 -0.72 -10.59 -17.06
N LEU A 49 -1.75 -10.58 -17.92
CA LEU A 49 -3.08 -11.07 -17.54
C LEU A 49 -3.07 -12.56 -17.18
N GLY A 50 -2.34 -13.40 -17.92
CA GLY A 50 -2.19 -14.82 -17.56
C GLY A 50 -1.56 -15.01 -16.19
N PHE A 51 -0.45 -14.30 -15.95
CA PHE A 51 0.27 -14.34 -14.67
C PHE A 51 -0.60 -13.90 -13.48
N VAL A 52 -1.42 -12.87 -13.65
CA VAL A 52 -2.34 -12.38 -12.62
C VAL A 52 -3.51 -13.33 -12.42
N ALA A 53 -4.09 -13.86 -13.50
CA ALA A 53 -5.24 -14.79 -13.43
C ALA A 53 -4.89 -16.09 -12.72
N GLU A 54 -3.66 -16.59 -12.87
CA GLU A 54 -3.17 -17.81 -12.22
C GLU A 54 -2.93 -17.65 -10.71
N ARG A 55 -3.05 -16.44 -10.16
CA ARG A 55 -2.71 -16.12 -8.76
C ARG A 55 -3.91 -15.65 -7.97
N ASP A 56 -4.56 -16.58 -7.29
CA ASP A 56 -5.69 -16.29 -6.38
C ASP A 56 -5.31 -15.32 -5.24
N THR A 57 -4.03 -15.28 -4.87
CA THR A 57 -3.52 -14.39 -3.82
C THR A 57 -3.27 -12.95 -4.28
N TRP A 58 -3.49 -12.62 -5.55
CA TRP A 58 -3.16 -11.28 -6.11
C TRP A 58 -3.81 -10.14 -5.32
N GLY A 59 -5.11 -10.23 -5.04
CA GLY A 59 -5.78 -9.21 -4.22
C GLY A 59 -5.24 -9.14 -2.79
N LEU A 60 -4.87 -10.27 -2.19
CA LEU A 60 -4.35 -10.33 -0.82
C LEU A 60 -2.97 -9.69 -0.69
N VAL A 61 -2.06 -9.92 -1.65
CA VAL A 61 -0.74 -9.29 -1.61
C VAL A 61 -0.84 -7.76 -1.72
N HIS A 62 -1.75 -7.26 -2.56
CA HIS A 62 -2.03 -5.83 -2.69
C HIS A 62 -2.65 -5.24 -1.43
N LEU A 63 -3.65 -5.92 -0.85
CA LEU A 63 -4.25 -5.51 0.42
C LEU A 63 -3.21 -5.43 1.54
N THR A 64 -2.28 -6.39 1.56
CA THR A 64 -1.19 -6.43 2.55
C THR A 64 -0.26 -5.24 2.37
N SER A 65 0.10 -4.87 1.13
CA SER A 65 0.90 -3.66 0.86
C SER A 65 0.16 -2.38 1.26
N ILE A 66 -1.14 -2.27 0.95
CA ILE A 66 -1.97 -1.14 1.36
C ILE A 66 -1.97 -1.00 2.90
N PHE A 67 -2.23 -2.09 3.61
CA PHE A 67 -2.23 -2.10 5.06
C PHE A 67 -0.87 -1.72 5.65
N ALA A 68 0.22 -2.22 5.05
CA ALA A 68 1.58 -1.88 5.45
C ALA A 68 1.86 -0.37 5.38
N VAL A 69 1.45 0.29 4.30
CA VAL A 69 1.65 1.74 4.14
C VAL A 69 0.79 2.54 5.13
N LEU A 70 -0.43 2.09 5.44
CA LEU A 70 -1.25 2.71 6.48
C LEU A 70 -0.62 2.59 7.88
N LEU A 71 0.06 1.48 8.19
CA LEU A 71 0.85 1.36 9.42
C LEU A 71 1.99 2.38 9.45
N TRP A 72 2.65 2.65 8.32
CA TRP A 72 3.65 3.72 8.26
C TRP A 72 3.06 5.11 8.52
N VAL A 73 1.84 5.41 8.06
CA VAL A 73 1.17 6.67 8.40
C VAL A 73 0.99 6.80 9.93
N VAL A 74 0.56 5.72 10.61
CA VAL A 74 0.45 5.70 12.08
C VAL A 74 1.81 5.91 12.74
N ALA A 75 2.87 5.28 12.22
CA ALA A 75 4.23 5.43 12.74
C ALA A 75 4.74 6.87 12.62
N PHE A 76 4.54 7.51 11.47
CA PHE A 76 4.94 8.90 11.24
C PHE A 76 4.10 9.89 12.05
N ALA A 77 2.82 9.60 12.27
CA ALA A 77 1.97 10.41 13.12
C ALA A 77 2.46 10.39 14.58
N ALA A 78 2.77 9.20 15.10
CA ALA A 78 3.36 9.04 16.43
C ALA A 78 4.72 9.74 16.54
N LEU A 79 5.59 9.58 15.53
CA LEU A 79 6.89 10.23 15.48
C LEU A 79 6.75 11.76 15.48
N SER A 80 5.93 12.31 14.58
CA SER A 80 5.72 13.75 14.46
C SER A 80 5.15 14.36 15.73
N SER A 81 4.25 13.65 16.43
CA SER A 81 3.70 14.11 17.72
C SER A 81 4.73 14.21 18.85
N SER A 82 5.85 13.49 18.74
CA SER A 82 6.92 13.49 19.76
C SER A 82 8.02 14.53 19.52
N MET A 83 8.03 15.18 18.34
CA MET A 83 9.12 16.06 17.96
C MET A 83 9.01 17.43 18.61
N PRO A 84 10.14 18.01 19.07
CA PRO A 84 10.15 19.36 19.63
C PRO A 84 9.83 20.41 18.56
N ARG A 85 9.42 21.60 19.01
CA ARG A 85 9.22 22.76 18.12
C ARG A 85 10.54 23.18 17.44
N GLY A 86 10.42 23.85 16.30
CA GLY A 86 11.56 24.28 15.48
C GLY A 86 11.76 23.41 14.25
N ALA A 87 12.98 23.34 13.74
CA ALA A 87 13.29 22.66 12.49
C ALA A 87 12.92 21.16 12.51
N ALA A 88 13.20 20.45 13.61
CA ALA A 88 12.84 19.04 13.77
C ALA A 88 11.32 18.82 13.69
N GLY A 89 10.53 19.66 14.37
CA GLY A 89 9.08 19.63 14.30
C GLY A 89 8.56 19.89 12.88
N LEU A 90 9.10 20.90 12.19
CA LEU A 90 8.74 21.21 10.80
C LEU A 90 9.04 20.04 9.85
N LEU A 91 10.24 19.46 9.94
CA LEU A 91 10.64 18.32 9.12
C LEU A 91 9.75 17.11 9.38
N SER A 92 9.40 16.84 10.64
CA SER A 92 8.52 15.72 10.98
C SER A 92 7.11 15.88 10.43
N ARG A 93 6.57 17.12 10.43
CA ARG A 93 5.25 17.42 9.87
C ARG A 93 5.26 17.31 8.35
N PHE A 94 6.35 17.76 7.71
CA PHE A 94 6.53 17.57 6.27
C PHE A 94 6.56 16.06 5.94
N GLY A 95 7.36 15.28 6.67
CA GLY A 95 7.39 13.82 6.51
C GLY A 95 6.01 13.16 6.69
N LEU A 96 5.24 13.58 7.70
CA LEU A 96 3.88 13.10 7.92
C LEU A 96 2.93 13.46 6.76
N VAL A 97 2.99 14.68 6.24
CA VAL A 97 2.18 15.07 5.08
C VAL A 97 2.59 14.26 3.84
N SER A 98 3.90 14.15 3.58
CA SER A 98 4.43 13.39 2.45
C SER A 98 4.00 11.93 2.48
N ILE A 99 4.16 11.24 3.62
CA ILE A 99 3.73 9.83 3.72
C ILE A 99 2.22 9.69 3.62
N SER A 100 1.43 10.65 4.10
CA SER A 100 -0.03 10.59 4.01
C SER A 100 -0.51 10.75 2.56
N VAL A 101 0.09 11.68 1.81
CA VAL A 101 -0.19 11.85 0.37
C VAL A 101 0.28 10.63 -0.40
N GLY A 102 1.49 10.15 -0.13
CA GLY A 102 2.02 8.92 -0.72
C GLY A 102 1.14 7.71 -0.44
N ALA A 103 0.63 7.56 0.80
CA ALA A 103 -0.29 6.51 1.17
C ALA A 103 -1.61 6.58 0.40
N ALA A 104 -2.17 7.77 0.22
CA ALA A 104 -3.40 7.94 -0.56
C ALA A 104 -3.20 7.53 -2.03
N VAL A 105 -2.11 7.96 -2.65
CA VAL A 105 -1.75 7.57 -4.02
C VAL A 105 -1.51 6.05 -4.10
N HIS A 106 -0.77 5.49 -3.14
CA HIS A 106 -0.48 4.06 -3.06
C HIS A 106 -1.75 3.21 -2.95
N VAL A 107 -2.70 3.61 -2.10
CA VAL A 107 -3.99 2.93 -1.94
C VAL A 107 -4.74 2.88 -3.28
N VAL A 108 -4.80 4.00 -4.01
CA VAL A 108 -5.48 4.05 -5.30
C VAL A 108 -4.77 3.15 -6.31
N PHE A 109 -3.46 3.31 -6.45
CA PHE A 109 -2.65 2.55 -7.41
C PHE A 109 -2.74 1.04 -7.17
N PHE A 110 -2.52 0.60 -5.93
CA PHE A 110 -2.57 -0.82 -5.57
C PHE A 110 -3.99 -1.38 -5.56
N SER A 111 -5.03 -0.54 -5.52
CA SER A 111 -6.41 -1.00 -5.70
C SER A 111 -6.73 -1.24 -7.18
N ILE A 112 -6.21 -0.39 -8.07
CA ILE A 112 -6.31 -0.60 -9.52
C ILE A 112 -5.57 -1.88 -9.89
N ASP A 113 -4.34 -2.05 -9.42
CA ASP A 113 -3.55 -3.27 -9.66
C ASP A 113 -4.18 -4.51 -9.00
N GLY A 114 -4.43 -4.46 -7.70
CA GLY A 114 -4.84 -5.63 -6.94
C GLY A 114 -6.23 -6.16 -7.29
N TYR A 115 -7.14 -5.29 -7.71
CA TYR A 115 -8.55 -5.65 -7.89
C TYR A 115 -9.06 -5.38 -9.31
N ALA A 116 -8.75 -4.22 -9.91
CA ALA A 116 -9.24 -3.95 -11.26
C ALA A 116 -8.47 -4.79 -12.30
N LEU A 117 -7.14 -4.87 -12.21
CA LEU A 117 -6.34 -5.74 -13.09
C LEU A 117 -6.65 -7.21 -12.84
N LYS A 118 -6.81 -7.66 -11.58
CA LYS A 118 -7.24 -9.04 -11.28
C LYS A 118 -8.60 -9.37 -11.90
N GLY A 119 -9.58 -8.46 -11.77
CA GLY A 119 -10.89 -8.65 -12.39
C GLY A 119 -10.82 -8.72 -13.91
N ALA A 120 -9.98 -7.89 -14.53
CA ALA A 120 -9.74 -7.94 -15.98
C ALA A 120 -9.05 -9.24 -16.41
N ALA A 121 -8.06 -9.69 -15.64
CA ALA A 121 -7.33 -10.94 -15.87
C ALA A 121 -8.24 -12.16 -15.78
N ASP A 122 -9.10 -12.22 -14.76
CA ASP A 122 -10.05 -13.31 -14.56
C ASP A 122 -11.11 -13.34 -15.66
N ALA A 123 -11.65 -12.17 -16.02
CA ALA A 123 -12.59 -12.05 -17.13
C ALA A 123 -11.93 -12.49 -18.46
N TRP A 124 -10.69 -12.08 -18.71
CA TRP A 124 -9.94 -12.47 -19.90
C TRP A 124 -9.67 -13.98 -19.96
N ALA A 125 -9.28 -14.58 -18.83
CA ALA A 125 -9.02 -16.01 -18.74
C ALA A 125 -10.29 -16.84 -19.02
N ALA A 126 -11.43 -16.41 -18.47
CA ALA A 126 -12.72 -17.07 -18.64
C ALA A 126 -13.39 -16.82 -20.00
N ALA A 127 -13.01 -15.76 -20.73
CA ALA A 127 -13.69 -15.36 -21.96
C ALA A 127 -13.49 -16.35 -23.13
N PRO A 128 -14.51 -16.54 -23.99
CA PRO A 128 -14.38 -17.23 -25.27
C PRO A 128 -13.37 -16.54 -26.20
N GLY A 129 -12.79 -17.29 -27.14
CA GLY A 129 -11.72 -16.79 -28.02
C GLY A 129 -12.09 -15.52 -28.81
N SER A 130 -13.36 -15.32 -29.16
CA SER A 130 -13.86 -14.14 -29.86
C SER A 130 -13.88 -12.86 -29.01
N GLU A 131 -13.95 -12.97 -27.69
CA GLU A 131 -14.06 -11.84 -26.74
C GLU A 131 -12.72 -11.47 -26.08
N ARG A 132 -11.74 -12.38 -26.11
CA ARG A 132 -10.41 -12.15 -25.53
C ARG A 132 -9.68 -10.95 -26.15
N GLY A 133 -9.93 -10.64 -27.42
CA GLY A 133 -9.29 -9.49 -28.10
C GLY A 133 -9.74 -8.13 -27.59
N SER A 134 -11.01 -7.97 -27.19
CA SER A 134 -11.49 -6.73 -26.55
C SER A 134 -11.01 -6.62 -25.11
N LEU A 135 -10.94 -7.73 -24.38
CA LEU A 135 -10.47 -7.75 -23.00
C LEU A 135 -8.96 -7.51 -22.88
N LEU A 136 -8.17 -7.95 -23.87
CA LEU A 136 -6.74 -7.58 -23.95
C LEU A 136 -6.57 -6.05 -24.02
N ARG A 137 -7.36 -5.37 -24.86
CA ARG A 137 -7.33 -3.91 -24.97
C ARG A 137 -7.76 -3.20 -23.69
N ALA A 138 -8.72 -3.75 -22.95
CA ALA A 138 -9.07 -3.24 -21.63
C ALA A 138 -7.91 -3.43 -20.63
N GLY A 139 -7.22 -4.57 -20.68
CA GLY A 139 -6.01 -4.84 -19.90
C GLY A 139 -4.88 -3.85 -20.22
N ASP A 140 -4.66 -3.51 -21.50
CA ASP A 140 -3.66 -2.51 -21.91
C ASP A 140 -3.91 -1.17 -21.22
N LEU A 141 -5.17 -0.72 -21.15
CA LEU A 141 -5.53 0.53 -20.49
C LEU A 141 -5.27 0.51 -18.99
N VAL A 142 -5.48 -0.63 -18.33
CA VAL A 142 -5.19 -0.78 -16.89
C VAL A 142 -3.69 -0.73 -16.65
N LEU A 143 -2.89 -1.44 -17.47
CA LEU A 143 -1.43 -1.45 -17.36
C LEU A 143 -0.83 -0.07 -17.68
N LEU A 144 -1.42 0.71 -18.59
CA LEU A 144 -0.98 2.09 -18.88
C LEU A 144 -1.17 3.05 -17.70
N LEU A 145 -2.11 2.78 -16.80
CA LEU A 145 -2.26 3.57 -15.57
C LEU A 145 -1.18 3.25 -14.52
N GLN A 146 -0.34 2.24 -14.81
CA GLN A 146 0.69 1.73 -13.90
C GLN A 146 2.12 2.14 -14.31
N GLU A 147 2.30 2.74 -15.49
CA GLU A 147 3.56 3.36 -15.94
C GLU A 147 3.66 4.83 -15.50
#